data_AF-A0A914DU80-F1
#
_entry.id   AF-A0A914DU80-F1
#
_cell.length_a   1.000
_cell.length_b   1.000
_cell.length_c   1.000
_cell.angle_alpha   90.00
_cell.angle_beta   90.00
_cell.angle_gamma   90.00
#
_symmetry.space_group_name_H-M   'P 1'
#
loop_
_entity.id
_entity.type
_entity.pdbx_description
1 polymer ?
#
loop_
_entity_poly.entity_id
_entity_poly.type
_entity_poly.pdbx_seq_one_letter_code
_entity_poly.pdbx_strand_id
1 'polypeptide(L)'
;MVWIHGGGFLRGNGQPSIPGSIRNIVNRGVVLVLIQYRLGVLGLFQQAIMESGTAHLCFEDSLGATYQNFRYVSRACGFTFDMWNSGNYSMITECLMNMDPDHLIGYMMAADGNVPNALCYNMVQDNNFFPGTPRSLAKNRKNIPTIIGTNKDEWGTFELIYIMNSPTKLTNYTRAFSEFRLTQVFANFLGDQTQDALRLLESLYLESNITDSDNLAWLNFVVDIGTTFFWTGPVGRDVQLNLQNNNPDVYVYEFTYYSGADSHKTFPGWKPVTHGAETSFIFMGWSEEDLENHSLNISDVNIANLFGEAWTNFAKTGKPTSDGSWKPATSAINNTAYYEIGWNSGARPAYRNLDQIQYNEILPTLIGVETPRLKPDYNNGSLLGCPLTFVQGKVNPHHCYSIFNTSMTKPDANYYCAQFFTSSRTTLKNIDNAFENSELLNYLGSNALAKTCNKPYIGLNKHGAGWRWDNSNGNYTNWDTNAGYPTSDPNAACVVINPSNGKWQNQNCNISECFICEMVFKPGVSQNTQPAPVTVTTSRGKVIGYHFDQGNDTKQLFYGQADIFEGIPYAQPPVGSLRFSVEALKFVQEEISNFGGDPTRVTIFGESAGAASVNAHTFSPLSQGIY
;
A
#
# COMPACT_ATOMS: atom_id res chain seq x y z
N MET A 1 1.23 10.60 18.94
CA MET A 1 1.63 9.57 17.96
C MET A 1 1.43 10.14 16.56
N VAL A 2 2.41 9.99 15.67
CA VAL A 2 2.37 10.51 14.29
C VAL A 2 2.47 9.35 13.30
N TRP A 3 1.43 9.10 12.52
CA TRP A 3 1.34 8.01 11.54
C TRP A 3 1.86 8.44 10.17
N ILE A 4 2.75 7.62 9.59
CA ILE A 4 3.25 7.73 8.22
C ILE A 4 2.70 6.54 7.42
N HIS A 5 1.81 6.80 6.46
CA HIS A 5 1.20 5.74 5.66
C HIS A 5 2.21 5.04 4.73
N GLY A 6 1.99 3.76 4.46
CA GLY A 6 2.73 2.96 3.48
C GLY A 6 2.30 3.22 2.03
N GLY A 7 2.42 2.19 1.19
CA GLY A 7 2.07 2.24 -0.23
C GLY A 7 3.27 2.38 -1.17
N GLY A 8 4.42 1.82 -0.78
CA GLY A 8 5.59 1.70 -1.65
C GLY A 8 6.17 3.04 -2.10
N PHE A 9 5.97 4.12 -1.35
CA PHE A 9 6.32 5.48 -1.79
C PHE A 9 5.78 5.83 -3.19
N LEU A 10 4.67 5.24 -3.62
CA LEU A 10 4.02 5.47 -4.91
C LEU A 10 2.57 5.91 -4.77
N ARG A 11 1.91 5.36 -3.76
CA ARG A 11 0.50 5.50 -3.47
C ARG A 11 0.31 5.49 -1.96
N GLY A 12 -0.93 5.64 -1.52
CA GLY A 12 -1.29 5.66 -0.11
C GLY A 12 -1.79 7.03 0.33
N ASN A 13 -2.47 7.05 1.47
CA ASN A 13 -2.96 8.26 2.08
C ASN A 13 -3.07 8.06 3.60
N GLY A 14 -2.87 9.13 4.36
CA GLY A 14 -3.04 9.18 5.81
C GLY A 14 -4.48 9.44 6.24
N GLN A 15 -5.43 9.59 5.32
CA GLN A 15 -6.83 9.70 5.68
C GLN A 15 -7.39 8.31 6.00
N PRO A 16 -8.11 8.12 7.12
CA PRO A 16 -8.70 6.83 7.41
C PRO A 16 -9.73 6.50 6.30
N SER A 17 -9.66 5.30 5.74
CA SER A 17 -10.60 4.82 4.71
C SER A 17 -12.04 4.77 5.23
N ILE A 18 -12.20 4.64 6.55
CA ILE A 18 -13.49 4.54 7.25
C ILE A 18 -13.56 5.61 8.34
N PRO A 19 -14.60 6.47 8.37
CA PRO A 19 -14.79 7.44 9.44
C PRO A 19 -14.81 6.78 10.82
N GLY A 20 -13.82 7.08 11.66
CA GLY A 20 -13.67 6.49 13.00
C GLY A 20 -12.65 5.35 13.13
N SER A 21 -12.05 4.87 12.04
CA SER A 21 -10.98 3.85 12.03
C SER A 21 -9.62 4.34 12.56
N ILE A 22 -9.63 5.13 13.63
CA ILE A 22 -8.44 5.53 14.41
C ILE A 22 -8.69 5.49 15.92
N ARG A 23 -9.92 5.16 16.31
CA ARG A 23 -10.40 5.24 17.70
C ARG A 23 -9.72 4.26 18.63
N ASN A 24 -9.28 3.10 18.12
CA ASN A 24 -8.53 2.15 18.93
C ASN A 24 -7.31 2.81 19.58
N ILE A 25 -6.65 3.73 18.86
CA ILE A 25 -5.54 4.52 19.36
C ILE A 25 -6.05 5.73 20.16
N VAL A 26 -6.90 6.58 19.57
CA VAL A 26 -7.29 7.89 20.16
C VAL A 26 -8.02 7.75 21.52
N ASN A 27 -8.88 6.74 21.69
CA ASN A 27 -9.63 6.51 22.93
C ASN A 27 -8.73 6.13 24.12
N ARG A 28 -7.44 5.91 23.89
CA ARG A 28 -6.46 5.52 24.92
C ARG A 28 -5.62 6.70 25.40
N GLY A 29 -6.12 7.92 25.25
CA GLY A 29 -5.48 9.13 25.82
C GLY A 29 -4.19 9.51 25.10
N VAL A 30 -4.20 9.43 23.77
CA VAL A 30 -3.11 9.92 22.92
C VAL A 30 -3.66 10.83 21.84
N VAL A 31 -2.90 11.85 21.47
CA VAL A 31 -3.16 12.63 20.26
C VAL A 31 -2.56 11.87 19.07
N LEU A 32 -3.38 11.59 18.07
CA LEU A 32 -2.97 10.96 16.82
C LEU A 32 -2.92 12.00 15.70
N VAL A 33 -1.78 12.10 15.04
CA VAL A 33 -1.56 12.96 13.88
C VAL A 33 -1.32 12.06 12.68
N LEU A 34 -2.15 12.17 11.64
CA LEU A 34 -1.98 11.45 10.39
C LEU A 34 -1.40 12.42 9.37
N ILE A 35 -0.23 12.12 8.80
CA ILE A 35 0.41 13.02 7.86
C ILE A 35 0.22 12.55 6.42
N GLN A 36 -0.03 13.51 5.53
CA GLN A 36 0.17 13.34 4.10
C GLN A 36 1.57 13.83 3.76
N TYR A 37 2.29 13.05 2.96
CA TYR A 37 3.62 13.44 2.50
C TYR A 37 3.70 13.24 0.98
N ARG A 38 4.43 14.13 0.31
CA ARG A 38 4.96 13.78 -1.01
C ARG A 38 5.96 12.67 -0.78
N LEU A 39 5.78 11.56 -1.47
CA LEU A 39 6.67 10.40 -1.52
C LEU A 39 8.15 10.84 -1.33
N GLY A 40 8.69 10.67 -0.12
CA GLY A 40 9.90 11.34 0.38
C GLY A 40 9.79 11.85 1.84
N VAL A 41 10.91 11.96 2.58
CA VAL A 41 10.97 11.80 4.06
C VAL A 41 11.94 12.78 4.77
N LEU A 42 11.60 13.46 5.92
CA LEU A 42 12.50 14.09 6.97
C LEU A 42 11.80 14.34 8.38
N GLY A 43 12.45 14.33 9.60
CA GLY A 43 11.72 14.39 10.92
C GLY A 43 12.38 14.73 12.31
N LEU A 44 11.55 14.81 13.41
CA LEU A 44 11.70 15.29 14.84
C LEU A 44 10.93 14.41 15.92
N PHE A 45 11.50 13.40 16.58
CA PHE A 45 10.71 12.42 17.40
C PHE A 45 11.53 11.64 18.44
N GLN A 46 10.91 11.09 19.50
CA GLN A 46 11.61 10.41 20.62
C GLN A 46 11.48 8.87 20.62
N GLN A 47 10.51 8.31 19.89
CA GLN A 47 10.24 6.87 19.83
C GLN A 47 9.79 6.47 18.43
N ALA A 48 10.04 5.21 18.04
CA ALA A 48 9.70 4.70 16.72
C ALA A 48 8.96 3.35 16.77
N ILE A 49 7.96 3.17 15.92
CA ILE A 49 7.35 1.86 15.63
C ILE A 49 7.43 1.59 14.12
N MET A 50 7.96 0.44 13.73
CA MET A 50 8.17 0.03 12.35
C MET A 50 7.39 -1.25 12.06
N GLU A 51 6.27 -1.13 11.35
CA GLU A 51 5.39 -2.24 10.98
C GLU A 51 5.74 -2.70 9.56
N SER A 52 6.26 -3.92 9.42
CA SER A 52 6.49 -4.55 8.11
C SER A 52 7.32 -3.70 7.13
N GLY A 53 8.39 -3.07 7.60
CA GLY A 53 9.31 -2.36 6.72
C GLY A 53 10.51 -1.74 7.41
N THR A 54 11.60 -1.59 6.64
CA THR A 54 12.81 -0.86 7.05
C THR A 54 13.37 -0.09 5.86
N ALA A 55 14.22 0.90 6.14
CA ALA A 55 14.88 1.66 5.09
C ALA A 55 15.78 0.77 4.21
N HIS A 56 16.24 -0.38 4.72
CA HIS A 56 17.01 -1.37 3.97
C HIS A 56 16.18 -2.14 2.92
N LEU A 57 14.87 -1.94 2.84
CA LEU A 57 14.04 -2.50 1.77
C LEU A 57 13.88 -1.53 0.59
N CYS A 58 13.67 -0.26 0.92
CA CYS A 58 13.26 0.76 -0.03
C CYS A 58 14.41 1.70 -0.44
N PHE A 59 15.67 1.30 -0.30
CA PHE A 59 16.84 2.11 -0.66
C PHE A 59 17.42 1.70 -2.01
N GLU A 60 17.99 2.64 -2.76
CA GLU A 60 18.45 2.43 -4.14
C GLU A 60 19.51 1.31 -4.27
N ASP A 61 20.30 1.09 -3.21
CA ASP A 61 21.30 0.02 -3.15
C ASP A 61 20.79 -1.31 -2.57
N SER A 62 19.55 -1.38 -2.09
CA SER A 62 19.05 -2.51 -1.31
C SER A 62 18.11 -3.40 -2.12
N LEU A 63 18.65 -4.43 -2.80
CA LEU A 63 17.98 -5.23 -3.83
C LEU A 63 18.06 -4.59 -5.23
N GLY A 64 19.04 -3.71 -5.43
CA GLY A 64 19.48 -3.33 -6.77
C GLY A 64 18.54 -2.43 -7.56
N ALA A 65 17.61 -1.71 -6.93
CA ALA A 65 16.75 -0.76 -7.63
C ALA A 65 17.50 0.46 -8.22
N THR A 66 18.83 0.45 -8.12
CA THR A 66 19.80 1.17 -8.94
C THR A 66 19.27 1.23 -10.38
N TYR A 67 19.01 2.45 -10.86
CA TYR A 67 18.51 2.74 -12.21
C TYR A 67 16.99 2.69 -12.45
N GLN A 68 16.13 2.42 -11.47
CA GLN A 68 14.68 2.63 -11.69
C GLN A 68 14.37 4.11 -12.00
N ASN A 69 14.97 5.02 -11.22
CA ASN A 69 14.89 6.46 -11.46
C ASN A 69 15.40 6.82 -12.87
N PHE A 70 16.50 6.23 -13.30
CA PHE A 70 17.00 6.38 -14.67
C PHE A 70 16.00 5.86 -15.71
N ARG A 71 15.42 4.67 -15.52
CA ARG A 71 14.44 4.08 -16.47
C ARG A 71 13.21 4.97 -16.63
N TYR A 72 12.68 5.52 -15.54
CA TYR A 72 11.56 6.47 -15.58
C TYR A 72 11.93 7.71 -16.38
N VAL A 73 13.06 8.33 -16.04
CA VAL A 73 13.54 9.55 -16.71
C VAL A 73 13.89 9.29 -18.17
N SER A 74 14.48 8.14 -18.48
CA SER A 74 14.80 7.74 -19.85
C SER A 74 13.54 7.58 -20.69
N ARG A 75 12.49 6.95 -20.16
CA ARG A 75 11.20 6.79 -20.85
C ARG A 75 10.42 8.10 -20.97
N ALA A 76 10.41 8.91 -19.90
CA ALA A 76 9.64 10.13 -19.83
C ALA A 76 10.30 11.29 -20.62
N CYS A 77 11.64 11.38 -20.58
CA CYS A 77 12.41 12.51 -21.09
C CYS A 77 13.42 12.14 -22.19
N GLY A 78 13.53 10.86 -22.60
CA GLY A 78 14.46 10.42 -23.64
C GLY A 78 15.94 10.46 -23.22
N PHE A 79 16.22 10.46 -21.92
CA PHE A 79 17.59 10.61 -21.40
C PHE A 79 18.41 9.33 -21.57
N THR A 80 19.67 9.47 -22.00
CA THR A 80 20.59 8.33 -22.15
C THR A 80 21.37 8.05 -20.88
N PHE A 81 21.96 6.84 -20.78
CA PHE A 81 22.74 6.42 -19.63
C PHE A 81 24.00 7.28 -19.43
N ASP A 82 24.67 7.66 -20.52
CA ASP A 82 25.85 8.54 -20.47
C ASP A 82 25.48 9.93 -19.93
N MET A 83 24.31 10.45 -20.33
CA MET A 83 23.81 11.71 -19.79
C MET A 83 23.47 11.57 -18.29
N TRP A 84 22.90 10.44 -17.86
CA TRP A 84 22.61 10.17 -16.44
C TRP A 84 23.88 10.15 -15.58
N ASN A 85 24.92 9.48 -16.06
CA ASN A 85 26.21 9.38 -15.37
C ASN A 85 27.03 10.67 -15.39
N SER A 86 26.70 11.63 -16.27
CA SER A 86 27.34 12.95 -16.29
C SER A 86 27.05 13.78 -15.04
N GLY A 87 26.01 13.44 -14.25
CA GLY A 87 25.61 14.16 -13.05
C GLY A 87 24.98 15.54 -13.31
N ASN A 88 24.83 15.96 -14.58
CA ASN A 88 24.21 17.24 -14.94
C ASN A 88 22.70 17.08 -15.16
N TYR A 89 21.95 17.11 -14.06
CA TYR A 89 20.51 16.85 -14.04
C TYR A 89 19.64 18.08 -14.38
N SER A 90 20.23 19.19 -14.86
CA SER A 90 19.48 20.42 -15.17
C SER A 90 18.39 20.18 -16.23
N MET A 91 18.74 19.50 -17.32
CA MET A 91 17.81 19.15 -18.40
C MET A 91 16.74 18.14 -17.96
N ILE A 92 17.09 17.20 -17.07
CA ILE A 92 16.12 16.26 -16.48
C ILE A 92 15.11 17.02 -15.64
N THR A 93 15.60 17.93 -14.79
CA THR A 93 14.76 18.74 -13.90
C THR A 93 13.80 19.59 -14.72
N GLU A 94 14.28 20.25 -15.77
CA GLU A 94 13.46 21.06 -16.68
C GLU A 94 12.39 20.20 -17.38
N CYS A 95 12.75 19.03 -17.90
CA CYS A 95 11.79 18.12 -18.52
C CYS A 95 10.70 17.69 -17.53
N LEU A 96 11.08 17.18 -16.36
CA LEU A 96 10.14 16.66 -15.37
C LEU A 96 9.24 17.75 -14.79
N MET A 97 9.77 18.96 -14.59
CA MET A 97 8.99 20.10 -14.06
C MET A 97 7.98 20.66 -15.05
N ASN A 98 8.23 20.48 -16.36
CA ASN A 98 7.31 20.88 -17.43
C ASN A 98 6.37 19.73 -17.86
N MET A 99 6.55 18.53 -17.31
CA MET A 99 5.71 17.38 -17.60
C MET A 99 4.41 17.44 -16.82
N ASP A 100 3.31 17.07 -17.48
CA ASP A 100 2.04 16.88 -16.81
C ASP A 100 2.15 15.78 -15.74
N PRO A 101 1.70 16.01 -14.50
CA PRO A 101 1.82 15.04 -13.40
C PRO A 101 1.22 13.66 -13.73
N ASP A 102 0.13 13.59 -14.49
CA ASP A 102 -0.53 12.33 -14.82
C ASP A 102 0.26 11.55 -15.89
N HIS A 103 0.91 12.24 -16.82
CA HIS A 103 1.86 11.61 -17.74
C HIS A 103 3.08 11.07 -17.01
N LEU A 104 3.63 11.82 -16.04
CA LEU A 104 4.75 11.36 -15.23
C LEU A 104 4.36 10.08 -14.47
N ILE A 105 3.21 10.08 -13.79
CA ILE A 105 2.67 8.90 -13.10
C ILE A 105 2.46 7.74 -14.09
N GLY A 106 1.92 8.01 -15.28
CA GLY A 106 1.75 7.02 -16.34
C GLY A 106 3.06 6.37 -16.78
N TYR A 107 4.14 7.13 -16.97
CA TYR A 107 5.46 6.60 -17.31
C TYR A 107 6.08 5.79 -16.18
N MET A 108 5.85 6.22 -14.93
CA MET A 108 6.28 5.52 -13.74
C MET A 108 5.62 4.14 -13.65
N MET A 109 4.29 4.08 -13.75
CA MET A 109 3.52 2.83 -13.75
C MET A 109 3.83 1.94 -14.95
N ALA A 110 4.08 2.51 -16.14
CA ALA A 110 4.41 1.75 -17.36
C ALA A 110 5.83 1.18 -17.35
N ALA A 111 6.74 1.75 -16.56
CA ALA A 111 8.10 1.24 -16.40
C ALA A 111 8.23 0.07 -15.44
N ASP A 112 7.25 -0.12 -14.57
CA ASP A 112 7.20 -1.25 -13.66
C ASP A 112 6.93 -2.57 -14.38
N GLY A 113 6.12 -2.61 -15.46
CA GLY A 113 5.94 -3.82 -16.30
C GLY A 113 5.61 -5.11 -15.53
N ASN A 114 5.66 -6.27 -16.18
CA ASN A 114 5.40 -7.59 -15.55
C ASN A 114 6.55 -8.07 -14.62
N VAL A 115 7.45 -7.19 -14.21
CA VAL A 115 8.58 -7.52 -13.34
C VAL A 115 8.34 -6.83 -11.99
N PRO A 116 8.19 -7.58 -10.87
CA PRO A 116 7.86 -7.00 -9.56
C PRO A 116 9.05 -6.25 -8.90
N ASN A 117 9.73 -5.36 -9.62
CA ASN A 117 11.00 -4.74 -9.22
C ASN A 117 10.89 -3.31 -8.66
N ALA A 118 9.76 -2.94 -8.06
CA ALA A 118 9.69 -1.75 -7.21
C ALA A 118 8.62 -1.92 -6.12
N LEU A 119 8.89 -2.75 -5.11
CA LEU A 119 8.07 -2.77 -3.89
C LEU A 119 8.03 -1.40 -3.20
N CYS A 120 9.05 -0.56 -3.44
CA CYS A 120 9.06 0.84 -3.05
C CYS A 120 9.70 1.73 -4.13
N TYR A 121 9.31 3.01 -4.16
CA TYR A 121 10.10 4.08 -4.75
C TYR A 121 11.33 4.35 -3.90
N ASN A 122 12.49 4.38 -4.54
CA ASN A 122 13.72 4.24 -3.78
C ASN A 122 14.16 5.54 -3.12
N MET A 123 14.40 5.45 -1.82
CA MET A 123 15.25 6.38 -1.10
C MET A 123 16.64 6.34 -1.73
N VAL A 124 17.19 7.51 -2.02
CA VAL A 124 18.48 7.67 -2.69
C VAL A 124 19.55 8.08 -1.70
N GLN A 125 20.78 7.63 -1.91
CA GLN A 125 21.92 8.20 -1.19
C GLN A 125 22.09 9.65 -1.63
N ASP A 126 21.97 10.60 -0.71
CA ASP A 126 22.21 12.01 -0.96
C ASP A 126 23.28 12.53 0.02
N ASN A 127 23.87 13.69 -0.23
CA ASN A 127 24.86 14.23 0.71
C ASN A 127 24.20 14.99 1.89
N ASN A 128 22.95 14.68 2.23
CA ASN A 128 22.15 15.45 3.18
C ASN A 128 21.37 14.56 4.17
N PHE A 129 20.25 13.96 3.75
CA PHE A 129 19.45 13.05 4.57
C PHE A 129 20.07 11.65 4.69
N PHE A 130 20.63 11.12 3.60
CA PHE A 130 21.33 9.84 3.55
C PHE A 130 22.80 10.01 3.10
N PRO A 131 23.67 10.65 3.91
CA PRO A 131 25.09 10.83 3.56
C PRO A 131 25.86 9.51 3.42
N GLY A 132 25.23 8.39 3.78
CA GLY A 132 25.65 7.04 3.44
C GLY A 132 24.44 6.11 3.33
N THR A 133 24.69 4.86 2.99
CA THR A 133 23.65 3.82 2.96
C THR A 133 22.98 3.63 4.33
N PRO A 134 21.70 3.20 4.38
CA PRO A 134 21.00 2.85 5.62
C PRO A 134 21.82 1.95 6.53
N ARG A 135 22.50 0.94 5.97
CA ARG A 135 23.39 0.05 6.71
C ARG A 135 24.54 0.78 7.39
N SER A 136 25.20 1.69 6.69
CA SER A 136 26.32 2.45 7.28
C SER A 136 25.86 3.43 8.36
N LEU A 137 24.70 4.07 8.16
CA LEU A 137 24.16 5.04 9.11
C LEU A 137 23.58 4.34 10.35
N ALA A 138 22.90 3.21 10.18
CA ALA A 138 22.33 2.43 11.27
C ALA A 138 23.38 1.94 12.28
N LYS A 139 24.63 1.70 11.86
CA LYS A 139 25.75 1.34 12.78
C LYS A 139 26.07 2.41 13.83
N ASN A 140 25.68 3.67 13.58
CA ASN A 140 25.91 4.77 14.50
C ASN A 140 24.59 5.45 14.90
N ARG A 141 23.46 4.77 14.73
CA ARG A 141 22.17 5.34 15.14
C ARG A 141 22.14 5.57 16.63
N LYS A 142 21.48 6.66 17.03
CA LYS A 142 21.21 6.94 18.44
C LYS A 142 20.16 5.95 18.96
N ASN A 143 20.36 5.48 20.19
CA ASN A 143 19.43 4.55 20.82
C ASN A 143 18.13 5.30 21.17
N ILE A 144 17.03 4.83 20.60
CA ILE A 144 15.68 5.24 20.92
C ILE A 144 14.85 3.99 21.19
N PRO A 145 13.85 4.04 22.09
CA PRO A 145 12.89 2.97 22.23
C PRO A 145 12.26 2.65 20.87
N THR A 146 12.24 1.37 20.50
CA THR A 146 11.78 0.91 19.19
C THR A 146 10.86 -0.31 19.31
N ILE A 147 9.69 -0.28 18.67
CA ILE A 147 8.96 -1.50 18.29
C ILE A 147 9.24 -1.78 16.81
N ILE A 148 9.50 -3.03 16.44
CA ILE A 148 9.72 -3.44 15.05
C ILE A 148 9.19 -4.87 14.84
N GLY A 149 8.55 -5.14 13.71
CA GLY A 149 8.03 -6.48 13.43
C GLY A 149 7.43 -6.66 12.05
N THR A 150 6.83 -7.83 11.82
CA THR A 150 6.29 -8.24 10.52
C THR A 150 5.01 -9.05 10.69
N ASN A 151 4.24 -9.16 9.62
CA ASN A 151 3.23 -10.20 9.44
C ASN A 151 3.89 -11.54 9.12
N LYS A 152 3.15 -12.63 9.31
CA LYS A 152 3.67 -13.98 9.09
C LYS A 152 3.94 -14.26 7.60
N ASP A 153 3.02 -13.86 6.74
CA ASP A 153 2.97 -14.27 5.33
C ASP A 153 2.97 -13.03 4.42
N GLU A 154 3.93 -12.11 4.63
CA GLU A 154 4.01 -10.80 3.96
C GLU A 154 3.88 -10.90 2.43
N TRP A 155 4.56 -11.87 1.81
CA TRP A 155 4.48 -12.06 0.36
C TRP A 155 3.13 -12.63 -0.11
N GLY A 156 2.32 -13.17 0.80
CA GLY A 156 1.02 -13.77 0.50
C GLY A 156 0.08 -12.84 -0.25
N THR A 157 0.16 -11.51 -0.03
CA THR A 157 -0.61 -10.51 -0.79
C THR A 157 -0.36 -10.61 -2.29
N PHE A 158 0.89 -10.80 -2.70
CA PHE A 158 1.27 -10.84 -4.11
C PHE A 158 0.81 -12.13 -4.79
N GLU A 159 0.88 -13.26 -4.08
CA GLU A 159 0.35 -14.52 -4.63
C GLU A 159 -1.17 -14.56 -4.62
N LEU A 160 -1.85 -13.94 -3.65
CA LEU A 160 -3.31 -13.74 -3.72
C LEU A 160 -3.70 -12.92 -4.95
N ILE A 161 -3.06 -11.78 -5.17
CA ILE A 161 -3.28 -10.95 -6.37
C ILE A 161 -3.04 -11.77 -7.64
N TYR A 162 -1.95 -12.55 -7.68
CA TYR A 162 -1.62 -13.36 -8.84
C TYR A 162 -2.66 -14.46 -9.11
N ILE A 163 -3.11 -15.17 -8.06
CA ILE A 163 -4.12 -16.24 -8.17
C ILE A 163 -5.50 -15.65 -8.51
N MET A 164 -5.89 -14.53 -7.91
CA MET A 164 -7.20 -13.93 -8.12
C MET A 164 -7.35 -13.24 -9.48
N ASN A 165 -6.26 -12.68 -10.03
CA ASN A 165 -6.29 -11.92 -11.28
C ASN A 165 -5.83 -12.72 -12.52
N SER A 166 -5.52 -14.01 -12.36
CA SER A 166 -5.07 -14.89 -13.44
C SER A 166 -5.96 -16.13 -13.53
N PRO A 167 -5.98 -16.87 -14.67
CA PRO A 167 -6.57 -18.20 -14.71
C PRO A 167 -5.85 -19.23 -13.81
N THR A 168 -4.73 -18.82 -13.19
CA THR A 168 -3.96 -19.59 -12.21
C THR A 168 -4.83 -19.92 -11.00
N LYS A 169 -4.93 -21.20 -10.65
CA LYS A 169 -5.54 -21.68 -9.42
C LYS A 169 -4.46 -22.17 -8.47
N LEU A 170 -4.81 -22.42 -7.21
CA LEU A 170 -3.92 -23.11 -6.27
C LEU A 170 -3.33 -24.39 -6.89
N THR A 171 -4.12 -25.14 -7.67
CA THR A 171 -3.70 -26.37 -8.39
C THR A 171 -2.59 -26.18 -9.43
N ASN A 172 -2.17 -24.95 -9.72
CA ASN A 172 -1.07 -24.66 -10.63
C ASN A 172 0.29 -24.61 -9.92
N TYR A 173 0.33 -24.60 -8.58
CA TYR A 173 1.58 -24.55 -7.81
C TYR A 173 2.26 -25.91 -7.76
N THR A 174 3.02 -26.21 -8.80
CA THR A 174 3.94 -27.35 -8.85
C THR A 174 5.36 -26.88 -8.56
N ARG A 175 6.32 -27.81 -8.41
CA ARG A 175 7.74 -27.52 -8.30
C ARG A 175 8.22 -26.59 -9.41
N ALA A 176 7.89 -26.96 -10.66
CA ALA A 176 8.31 -26.22 -11.84
C ALA A 176 7.69 -24.82 -11.88
N PHE A 177 6.42 -24.69 -11.45
CA PHE A 177 5.76 -23.40 -11.41
C PHE A 177 6.33 -22.48 -10.31
N SER A 178 6.55 -23.00 -9.11
CA SER A 178 7.18 -22.25 -8.02
C SER A 178 8.61 -21.82 -8.36
N GLU A 179 9.40 -22.70 -8.98
CA GLU A 179 10.75 -22.37 -9.49
C GLU A 179 10.68 -21.26 -10.55
N PHE A 180 9.73 -21.32 -11.48
CA PHE A 180 9.50 -20.25 -12.45
C PHE A 180 9.14 -18.93 -11.76
N ARG A 181 8.20 -18.94 -10.82
CA ARG A 181 7.76 -17.74 -10.07
C ARG A 181 8.93 -17.09 -9.34
N LEU A 182 9.69 -17.88 -8.59
CA LEU A 182 10.86 -17.41 -7.86
C LEU A 182 11.96 -16.94 -8.82
N THR A 183 12.17 -17.62 -9.96
CA THR A 183 13.14 -17.17 -10.96
C THR A 183 12.79 -15.79 -11.52
N GLN A 184 11.51 -15.50 -11.82
CA GLN A 184 11.10 -14.17 -12.32
C GLN A 184 11.43 -13.04 -11.33
N VAL A 185 11.34 -13.32 -10.04
CA VAL A 185 11.63 -12.38 -8.97
C VAL A 185 13.15 -12.31 -8.75
N PHE A 186 13.79 -13.44 -8.50
CA PHE A 186 15.16 -13.56 -8.02
C PHE A 186 16.24 -13.56 -9.09
N ALA A 187 15.91 -13.80 -10.36
CA ALA A 187 16.88 -13.66 -11.48
C ALA A 187 17.49 -12.27 -11.53
N ASN A 188 16.69 -11.26 -11.24
CA ASN A 188 17.17 -9.88 -11.23
C ASN A 188 18.25 -9.66 -10.15
N PHE A 189 18.12 -10.31 -8.98
CA PHE A 189 19.02 -10.08 -7.84
C PHE A 189 20.22 -11.02 -7.82
N LEU A 190 20.02 -12.28 -8.18
CA LEU A 190 21.03 -13.33 -8.06
C LEU A 190 21.73 -13.64 -9.39
N GLY A 191 21.19 -13.15 -10.52
CA GLY A 191 21.74 -13.36 -11.86
C GLY A 191 22.05 -14.82 -12.14
N ASP A 192 23.28 -15.12 -12.56
CA ASP A 192 23.72 -16.49 -12.87
C ASP A 192 23.60 -17.46 -11.68
N GLN A 193 23.58 -16.95 -10.44
CA GLN A 193 23.50 -17.76 -9.22
C GLN A 193 22.05 -18.15 -8.84
N THR A 194 21.03 -17.66 -9.56
CA THR A 194 19.63 -17.88 -9.18
C THR A 194 19.29 -19.36 -9.02
N GLN A 195 19.65 -20.22 -9.97
CA GLN A 195 19.24 -21.63 -9.93
C GLN A 195 19.93 -22.44 -8.83
N ASP A 196 21.17 -22.09 -8.47
CA ASP A 196 21.87 -22.74 -7.36
C ASP A 196 21.31 -22.25 -6.01
N ALA A 197 20.99 -20.96 -5.91
CA ALA A 197 20.32 -20.40 -4.74
C ALA A 197 18.93 -21.02 -4.54
N LEU A 198 18.10 -21.11 -5.59
CA LEU A 198 16.77 -21.72 -5.48
C LEU A 198 16.82 -23.18 -5.04
N ARG A 199 17.78 -23.96 -5.54
CA ARG A 199 18.00 -25.35 -5.10
C ARG A 199 18.40 -25.45 -3.62
N LEU A 200 19.25 -24.54 -3.15
CA LEU A 200 19.59 -24.46 -1.73
C LEU A 200 18.35 -24.10 -0.88
N LEU A 201 17.59 -23.10 -1.31
CA LEU A 201 16.39 -22.65 -0.61
C LEU A 201 15.31 -23.72 -0.55
N GLU A 202 15.11 -24.45 -1.65
CA GLU A 202 14.22 -25.61 -1.70
C GLU A 202 14.59 -26.62 -0.61
N SER A 203 15.89 -26.95 -0.47
CA SER A 203 16.37 -27.88 0.56
C SER A 203 16.23 -27.39 2.01
N LEU A 204 16.10 -26.07 2.21
CA LEU A 204 15.98 -25.45 3.53
C LEU A 204 14.53 -25.30 3.98
N TYR A 205 13.62 -24.98 3.05
CA TYR A 205 12.23 -24.66 3.36
C TYR A 205 11.25 -25.81 3.13
N LEU A 206 11.60 -26.80 2.29
CA LEU A 206 10.73 -27.94 2.00
C LEU A 206 11.21 -29.22 2.69
N GLU A 207 10.24 -29.99 3.19
CA GLU A 207 10.50 -31.34 3.66
C GLU A 207 10.85 -32.28 2.49
N SER A 208 11.69 -33.27 2.74
CA SER A 208 12.18 -34.21 1.70
C SER A 208 11.09 -35.09 1.04
N ASN A 209 9.88 -35.13 1.59
CA ASN A 209 8.76 -35.98 1.15
C ASN A 209 7.68 -35.22 0.36
N ILE A 210 7.85 -33.92 0.09
CA ILE A 210 6.88 -33.11 -0.66
C ILE A 210 6.78 -33.63 -2.09
N THR A 211 5.54 -33.83 -2.55
CA THR A 211 5.24 -34.26 -3.92
C THR A 211 4.86 -33.06 -4.79
N ASP A 212 4.98 -33.20 -6.11
CA ASP A 212 4.59 -32.14 -7.05
C ASP A 212 3.10 -31.76 -6.98
N SER A 213 2.25 -32.69 -6.51
CA SER A 213 0.82 -32.45 -6.28
C SER A 213 0.49 -31.71 -4.99
N ASP A 214 1.46 -31.52 -4.09
CA ASP A 214 1.27 -30.75 -2.86
C ASP A 214 1.35 -29.25 -3.13
N ASN A 215 0.31 -28.75 -3.79
CA ASN A 215 0.26 -27.38 -4.26
C ASN A 215 0.36 -26.34 -3.14
N LEU A 216 -0.11 -26.70 -1.95
CA LEU A 216 -0.05 -25.81 -0.79
C LEU A 216 1.39 -25.68 -0.27
N ALA A 217 2.14 -26.79 -0.21
CA ALA A 217 3.56 -26.73 0.14
C ALA A 217 4.36 -25.89 -0.86
N TRP A 218 4.08 -26.04 -2.16
CA TRP A 218 4.74 -25.25 -3.22
C TRP A 218 4.35 -23.77 -3.21
N LEU A 219 3.12 -23.43 -2.85
CA LEU A 219 2.70 -22.05 -2.62
C LEU A 219 3.39 -21.45 -1.39
N ASN A 220 3.37 -22.17 -0.26
CA ASN A 220 4.01 -21.71 0.97
C ASN A 220 5.51 -21.50 0.76
N PHE A 221 6.17 -22.38 0.00
CA PHE A 221 7.57 -22.18 -0.39
C PHE A 221 7.81 -20.84 -1.10
N VAL A 222 6.96 -20.47 -2.07
CA VAL A 222 7.08 -19.16 -2.75
C VAL A 222 6.86 -18.01 -1.76
N VAL A 223 5.86 -18.13 -0.89
CA VAL A 223 5.48 -17.12 0.10
C VAL A 223 6.55 -16.93 1.17
N ASP A 224 7.12 -18.02 1.69
CA ASP A 224 8.16 -18.00 2.72
C ASP A 224 9.45 -17.36 2.19
N ILE A 225 9.85 -17.72 0.98
CA ILE A 225 11.00 -17.12 0.32
C ILE A 225 10.74 -15.62 0.06
N GLY A 226 9.61 -15.25 -0.54
CA GLY A 226 9.28 -13.83 -0.74
C GLY A 226 9.26 -13.04 0.58
N THR A 227 8.62 -13.59 1.62
CA THR A 227 8.54 -12.97 2.95
C THR A 227 9.92 -12.74 3.55
N THR A 228 10.81 -13.72 3.42
CA THR A 228 12.20 -13.66 3.89
C THR A 228 12.99 -12.54 3.25
N PHE A 229 12.98 -12.48 1.92
CA PHE A 229 13.86 -11.57 1.20
C PHE A 229 13.41 -10.11 1.26
N PHE A 230 12.11 -9.87 1.39
CA PHE A 230 11.55 -8.53 1.31
C PHE A 230 11.11 -7.94 2.67
N TRP A 231 10.88 -8.74 3.70
CA TRP A 231 10.47 -8.21 5.01
C TRP A 231 11.26 -8.78 6.19
N THR A 232 11.12 -10.06 6.51
CA THR A 232 11.64 -10.60 7.78
C THR A 232 13.17 -10.59 7.82
N GLY A 233 13.85 -10.81 6.70
CA GLY A 233 15.31 -10.67 6.57
C GLY A 233 15.80 -9.25 6.82
N PRO A 234 15.35 -8.24 6.04
CA PRO A 234 15.68 -6.82 6.28
C PRO A 234 15.30 -6.32 7.68
N VAL A 235 14.12 -6.68 8.19
CA VAL A 235 13.65 -6.32 9.54
C VAL A 235 14.57 -6.89 10.60
N GLY A 236 14.86 -8.19 10.56
CA GLY A 236 15.73 -8.80 11.55
C GLY A 236 17.17 -8.30 11.45
N ARG A 237 17.68 -7.96 10.26
CA ARG A 237 18.96 -7.23 10.13
C ARG A 237 18.95 -5.91 10.89
N ASP A 238 17.87 -5.12 10.76
CA ASP A 238 17.77 -3.85 11.49
C ASP A 238 17.67 -4.08 13.00
N VAL A 239 16.98 -5.13 13.46
CA VAL A 239 17.01 -5.56 14.87
C VAL A 239 18.46 -5.82 15.33
N GLN A 240 19.25 -6.58 14.56
CA GLN A 240 20.64 -6.86 14.93
C GLN A 240 21.50 -5.60 15.00
N LEU A 241 21.34 -4.65 14.07
CA LEU A 241 22.05 -3.37 14.13
C LEU A 241 21.68 -2.56 15.38
N ASN A 242 20.47 -2.74 15.91
CA ASN A 242 19.96 -2.04 17.09
C ASN A 242 20.65 -2.60 18.33
N LEU A 243 20.70 -3.93 18.39
CA LEU A 243 21.36 -4.68 19.46
C LEU A 243 22.88 -4.46 19.45
N GLN A 244 23.52 -4.36 18.28
CA GLN A 244 24.95 -4.03 18.14
C GLN A 244 25.29 -2.65 18.70
N ASN A 245 24.36 -1.70 18.62
CA ASN A 245 24.51 -0.36 19.21
C ASN A 245 24.19 -0.33 20.72
N ASN A 246 23.98 -1.50 21.34
CA ASN A 246 23.57 -1.66 22.72
C ASN A 246 22.26 -0.90 23.05
N ASN A 247 21.31 -0.86 22.10
CA ASN A 247 19.99 -0.30 22.38
C ASN A 247 19.22 -1.26 23.32
N PRO A 248 18.90 -0.85 24.55
CA PRO A 248 18.25 -1.74 25.53
C PRO A 248 16.73 -1.88 25.31
N ASP A 249 16.13 -1.00 24.51
CA ASP A 249 14.68 -0.83 24.42
C ASP A 249 14.16 -1.16 23.01
N VAL A 250 14.52 -2.34 22.50
CA VAL A 250 14.11 -2.84 21.19
C VAL A 250 13.11 -3.97 21.38
N TYR A 251 11.88 -3.80 20.94
CA TYR A 251 10.78 -4.76 21.11
C TYR A 251 10.40 -5.34 19.76
N VAL A 252 10.54 -6.65 19.59
CA VAL A 252 10.26 -7.33 18.33
C VAL A 252 8.90 -8.01 18.39
N TYR A 253 8.10 -7.93 17.32
CA TYR A 253 6.86 -8.71 17.18
C TYR A 253 6.78 -9.50 15.87
N GLU A 254 5.93 -10.51 15.87
CA GLU A 254 5.44 -11.19 14.67
C GLU A 254 3.92 -11.32 14.76
N PHE A 255 3.18 -10.87 13.75
CA PHE A 255 1.74 -11.00 13.68
C PHE A 255 1.34 -12.29 12.95
N THR A 256 0.66 -13.19 13.65
CA THR A 256 0.32 -14.55 13.19
C THR A 256 -1.18 -14.86 13.29
N TYR A 257 -2.00 -13.89 13.71
CA TYR A 257 -3.44 -14.06 13.82
C TYR A 257 -4.13 -13.83 12.47
N TYR A 258 -4.98 -14.78 12.09
CA TYR A 258 -5.84 -14.68 10.92
C TYR A 258 -7.29 -14.38 11.36
N SER A 259 -7.87 -13.30 10.81
CA SER A 259 -9.28 -12.95 11.03
C SER A 259 -10.19 -13.66 10.04
N GLY A 260 -11.40 -14.02 10.49
CA GLY A 260 -12.46 -14.39 9.55
C GLY A 260 -12.95 -13.24 8.67
N ALA A 261 -12.71 -11.98 9.06
CA ALA A 261 -12.99 -10.80 8.23
C ALA A 261 -12.15 -10.80 6.94
N ASP A 262 -10.96 -11.42 6.97
CA ASP A 262 -10.11 -11.60 5.80
C ASP A 262 -10.43 -12.87 4.99
N SER A 263 -11.61 -13.48 5.19
CA SER A 263 -11.98 -14.75 4.52
C SER A 263 -12.04 -14.68 3.01
N HIS A 264 -12.33 -13.52 2.43
CA HIS A 264 -12.28 -13.28 0.99
C HIS A 264 -10.83 -13.31 0.43
N LYS A 265 -9.81 -13.30 1.31
CA LYS A 265 -8.37 -13.37 0.99
C LYS A 265 -7.78 -14.75 1.25
N THR A 266 -8.57 -15.83 1.16
CA THR A 266 -8.11 -17.20 1.48
C THR A 266 -8.55 -18.25 0.47
N PHE A 267 -7.86 -19.40 0.48
CA PHE A 267 -8.24 -20.60 -0.25
C PHE A 267 -8.30 -21.81 0.70
N PRO A 268 -9.00 -22.91 0.36
CA PRO A 268 -9.04 -24.09 1.21
C PRO A 268 -7.64 -24.59 1.59
N GLY A 269 -7.35 -24.64 2.88
CA GLY A 269 -6.04 -25.04 3.43
C GLY A 269 -5.02 -23.92 3.57
N TRP A 270 -5.27 -22.71 3.03
CA TRP A 270 -4.35 -21.58 3.12
C TRP A 270 -5.03 -20.35 3.71
N LYS A 271 -4.58 -19.95 4.90
CA LYS A 271 -5.08 -18.79 5.66
C LYS A 271 -3.92 -17.87 6.02
N PRO A 272 -3.37 -17.15 5.03
CA PRO A 272 -2.17 -16.36 5.24
C PRO A 272 -2.48 -15.10 6.07
N VAL A 273 -1.50 -14.66 6.86
CA VAL A 273 -1.50 -13.34 7.51
C VAL A 273 -0.62 -12.41 6.67
N THR A 274 -1.28 -11.76 5.72
CA THR A 274 -0.62 -11.07 4.61
C THR A 274 -0.15 -9.65 4.94
N HIS A 275 0.62 -9.04 4.04
CA HIS A 275 1.15 -7.68 4.23
C HIS A 275 0.04 -6.65 4.46
N GLY A 276 0.17 -5.87 5.54
CA GLY A 276 -0.78 -4.87 6.00
C GLY A 276 -1.95 -5.42 6.82
N ALA A 277 -2.02 -6.73 7.10
CA ALA A 277 -3.13 -7.34 7.84
C ALA A 277 -3.28 -6.79 9.27
N GLU A 278 -2.19 -6.42 9.93
CA GLU A 278 -2.16 -5.85 11.27
C GLU A 278 -2.81 -4.46 11.33
N THR A 279 -2.78 -3.69 10.24
CA THR A 279 -3.29 -2.32 10.20
C THR A 279 -4.79 -2.27 10.53
N SER A 280 -5.56 -3.25 10.06
CA SER A 280 -6.98 -3.41 10.38
C SER A 280 -7.22 -3.57 11.88
N PHE A 281 -6.31 -4.19 12.63
CA PHE A 281 -6.41 -4.36 14.08
C PHE A 281 -5.90 -3.15 14.86
N ILE A 282 -4.84 -2.51 14.39
CA ILE A 282 -4.29 -1.29 14.98
C ILE A 282 -5.33 -0.17 14.91
N PHE A 283 -5.97 -0.01 13.75
CA PHE A 283 -6.85 1.10 13.45
C PHE A 283 -8.35 0.76 13.58
N MET A 284 -8.71 -0.53 13.64
CA MET A 284 -10.09 -1.00 13.46
C MET A 284 -10.64 -0.57 12.10
N GLY A 285 -9.87 -0.86 11.04
CA GLY A 285 -10.04 -0.33 9.69
C GLY A 285 -10.68 -1.27 8.66
N TRP A 286 -11.39 -2.33 9.08
CA TRP A 286 -12.05 -3.28 8.17
C TRP A 286 -13.14 -2.62 7.33
N SER A 287 -13.08 -2.82 6.01
CA SER A 287 -14.04 -2.27 5.05
C SER A 287 -15.48 -2.74 5.30
N GLU A 288 -16.46 -2.02 4.76
CA GLU A 288 -17.86 -2.45 4.83
C GLU A 288 -18.03 -3.85 4.23
N GLU A 289 -17.35 -4.17 3.13
CA GLU A 289 -17.34 -5.50 2.49
C GLU A 289 -16.79 -6.60 3.42
N ASP A 290 -15.69 -6.31 4.13
CA ASP A 290 -15.09 -7.24 5.10
C ASP A 290 -16.09 -7.61 6.20
N LEU A 291 -16.92 -6.64 6.60
CA LEU A 291 -17.86 -6.76 7.71
C LEU A 291 -19.26 -7.22 7.28
N GLU A 292 -19.64 -7.03 6.02
CA GLU A 292 -20.89 -7.51 5.43
C GLU A 292 -20.96 -9.04 5.43
N ASN A 293 -19.83 -9.69 5.15
CA ASN A 293 -19.74 -11.14 5.07
C ASN A 293 -19.19 -11.79 6.35
N HIS A 294 -18.72 -11.00 7.31
CA HIS A 294 -18.17 -11.50 8.56
C HIS A 294 -18.39 -10.54 9.73
N SER A 295 -19.06 -11.02 10.77
CA SER A 295 -19.07 -10.31 12.06
C SER A 295 -17.77 -10.59 12.82
N LEU A 296 -17.08 -9.52 13.20
CA LEU A 296 -15.90 -9.61 14.08
C LEU A 296 -16.26 -10.37 15.35
N ASN A 297 -15.41 -11.33 15.70
CA ASN A 297 -15.57 -12.15 16.88
C ASN A 297 -14.75 -11.59 18.06
N ILE A 298 -14.94 -12.17 19.25
CA ILE A 298 -14.24 -11.72 20.46
C ILE A 298 -12.72 -11.80 20.35
N SER A 299 -12.19 -12.76 19.58
CA SER A 299 -10.76 -12.90 19.36
C SER A 299 -10.24 -11.76 18.49
N ASP A 300 -10.97 -11.35 17.45
CA ASP A 300 -10.60 -10.18 16.64
C ASP A 300 -10.48 -8.93 17.51
N VAL A 301 -11.47 -8.71 18.39
CA VAL A 301 -11.51 -7.60 19.33
C VAL A 301 -10.36 -7.67 20.34
N ASN A 302 -10.04 -8.86 20.85
CA ASN A 302 -8.93 -9.04 21.79
C ASN A 302 -7.58 -8.72 21.15
N ILE A 303 -7.36 -9.14 19.89
CA ILE A 303 -6.14 -8.82 19.15
C ILE A 303 -6.07 -7.31 18.86
N ALA A 304 -7.17 -6.68 18.44
CA ALA A 304 -7.23 -5.23 18.24
C ALA A 304 -6.93 -4.47 19.55
N ASN A 305 -7.46 -4.94 20.68
CA ASN A 305 -7.18 -4.36 21.98
C ASN A 305 -5.71 -4.50 22.39
N LEU A 306 -5.09 -5.66 22.11
CA LEU A 306 -3.67 -5.89 22.37
C LEU A 306 -2.80 -4.91 21.56
N PHE A 307 -3.07 -4.71 20.27
CA PHE A 307 -2.39 -3.69 19.47
C PHE A 307 -2.61 -2.28 20.05
N GLY A 308 -3.86 -1.90 20.30
CA GLY A 308 -4.20 -0.57 20.80
C GLY A 308 -3.55 -0.27 22.15
N GLU A 309 -3.54 -1.24 23.07
CA GLU A 309 -2.85 -1.13 24.34
C GLU A 309 -1.33 -1.05 24.16
N ALA A 310 -0.74 -1.98 23.41
CA ALA A 310 0.71 -2.05 23.28
C ALA A 310 1.31 -0.80 22.63
N TRP A 311 0.71 -0.32 21.54
CA TRP A 311 1.17 0.87 20.81
C TRP A 311 1.04 2.13 21.66
N THR A 312 -0.06 2.27 22.40
CA THR A 312 -0.30 3.48 23.20
C THR A 312 0.47 3.46 24.51
N ASN A 313 0.69 2.30 25.13
CA ASN A 313 1.60 2.15 26.27
C ASN A 313 3.03 2.47 25.87
N PHE A 314 3.47 1.98 24.71
CA PHE A 314 4.78 2.28 24.19
C PHE A 314 4.95 3.78 23.94
N ALA A 315 3.96 4.42 23.31
CA ALA A 315 3.98 5.87 23.11
C ALA A 315 4.06 6.68 24.41
N LYS A 316 3.46 6.17 25.49
CA LYS A 316 3.45 6.84 26.80
C LYS A 316 4.72 6.59 27.62
N THR A 317 5.32 5.41 27.49
CA THR A 317 6.30 4.88 28.47
C THR A 317 7.58 4.32 27.88
N GLY A 318 7.62 4.07 26.57
CA GLY A 318 8.70 3.35 25.89
C GLY A 318 8.62 1.85 26.02
N LYS A 319 7.57 1.31 26.65
CA LYS A 319 7.36 -0.12 26.84
C LYS A 319 5.98 -0.53 26.31
N PRO A 320 5.89 -1.62 25.51
CA PRO A 320 4.61 -2.06 24.98
C PRO A 320 3.66 -2.59 26.06
N THR A 321 4.16 -3.27 27.10
CA THR A 321 3.31 -3.75 28.19
C THR A 321 3.72 -3.14 29.53
N SER A 322 2.71 -2.78 30.32
CA SER A 322 2.91 -2.19 31.66
C SER A 322 3.44 -3.20 32.67
N ASP A 323 3.10 -4.49 32.48
CA ASP A 323 3.50 -5.62 33.32
C ASP A 323 4.89 -6.21 32.94
N GLY A 324 5.50 -5.75 31.84
CA GLY A 324 6.77 -6.27 31.35
C GLY A 324 6.70 -7.68 30.74
N SER A 325 5.50 -8.20 30.44
CA SER A 325 5.32 -9.47 29.73
C SER A 325 5.96 -9.49 28.35
N TRP A 326 5.99 -8.35 27.65
CA TRP A 326 6.77 -8.18 26.43
C TRP A 326 8.16 -7.62 26.75
N LYS A 327 9.15 -8.51 26.68
CA LYS A 327 10.55 -8.19 26.98
C LYS A 327 11.27 -7.61 25.75
N PRO A 328 12.29 -6.75 25.94
CA PRO A 328 13.17 -6.34 24.86
C PRO A 328 13.90 -7.54 24.24
N ALA A 329 14.29 -7.38 22.98
CA ALA A 329 15.09 -8.32 22.22
C ALA A 329 16.48 -8.49 22.82
N THR A 330 17.05 -9.69 22.64
CA THR A 330 18.35 -10.08 23.19
C THR A 330 19.36 -10.40 22.08
N SER A 331 20.64 -10.19 22.38
CA SER A 331 21.76 -10.01 21.44
C SER A 331 22.18 -11.20 20.56
N ALA A 332 21.51 -12.35 20.63
CA ALA A 332 21.88 -13.49 19.81
C ALA A 332 20.99 -13.57 18.56
N ILE A 333 21.60 -13.56 17.37
CA ILE A 333 20.92 -13.71 16.06
C ILE A 333 19.98 -14.92 16.07
N ASN A 334 20.39 -16.03 16.68
CA ASN A 334 19.64 -17.28 16.76
C ASN A 334 18.69 -17.39 17.96
N ASN A 335 18.62 -16.37 18.82
CA ASN A 335 17.79 -16.35 20.01
C ASN A 335 17.26 -14.94 20.30
N THR A 336 16.94 -14.19 19.24
CA THR A 336 16.32 -12.87 19.36
C THR A 336 14.90 -13.06 19.90
N ALA A 337 14.67 -12.68 21.16
CA ALA A 337 13.34 -12.75 21.75
C ALA A 337 12.37 -11.81 21.03
N TYR A 338 11.16 -12.29 20.79
CA TYR A 338 10.07 -11.51 20.21
C TYR A 338 8.74 -11.82 20.88
N TYR A 339 7.72 -11.06 20.56
CA TYR A 339 6.35 -11.29 20.99
C TYR A 339 5.49 -11.70 19.80
N GLU A 340 4.98 -12.92 19.84
CA GLU A 340 3.99 -13.36 18.86
C GLU A 340 2.65 -12.70 19.20
N ILE A 341 2.07 -11.99 18.24
CA ILE A 341 0.71 -11.47 18.31
C ILE A 341 -0.17 -12.39 17.46
N GLY A 342 -0.80 -13.34 18.12
CA GLY A 342 -1.44 -14.49 17.50
C GLY A 342 -2.55 -15.08 18.36
N TRP A 343 -3.09 -16.22 17.93
CA TRP A 343 -4.05 -17.01 18.71
C TRP A 343 -3.53 -17.33 20.13
N ASN A 344 -2.22 -17.55 20.25
CA ASN A 344 -1.53 -17.80 21.52
C ASN A 344 -0.52 -16.69 21.81
N SER A 345 -0.98 -15.43 21.84
CA SER A 345 -0.10 -14.27 22.00
C SER A 345 0.85 -14.40 23.21
N GLY A 346 2.11 -14.04 23.02
CA GLY A 346 3.10 -14.12 24.09
C GLY A 346 4.55 -14.13 23.60
N ALA A 347 5.48 -14.08 24.56
CA ALA A 347 6.91 -14.11 24.27
C ALA A 347 7.33 -15.43 23.62
N ARG A 348 8.25 -15.35 22.67
CA ARG A 348 8.86 -16.45 21.93
C ARG A 348 10.37 -16.25 21.80
N PRO A 349 11.16 -17.34 21.84
CA PRO A 349 12.56 -17.28 21.46
C PRO A 349 12.71 -17.26 19.93
N ALA A 350 13.83 -16.73 19.44
CA ALA A 350 14.31 -16.91 18.07
C ALA A 350 13.37 -16.39 16.96
N TYR A 351 13.18 -15.08 16.89
CA TYR A 351 12.49 -14.42 15.77
C TYR A 351 13.09 -14.83 14.43
N ARG A 352 12.31 -15.57 13.62
CA ARG A 352 12.60 -15.89 12.22
C ARG A 352 14.04 -16.34 11.96
N ASN A 353 14.57 -17.25 12.79
CA ASN A 353 15.99 -17.65 12.76
C ASN A 353 16.46 -18.15 11.38
N LEU A 354 15.63 -18.94 10.68
CA LEU A 354 15.95 -19.41 9.33
C LEU A 354 16.07 -18.24 8.35
N ASP A 355 15.10 -17.33 8.33
CA ASP A 355 15.10 -16.13 7.51
C ASP A 355 16.33 -15.26 7.80
N GLN A 356 16.72 -15.14 9.08
CA GLN A 356 17.91 -14.40 9.50
C GLN A 356 19.19 -15.02 8.97
N ILE A 357 19.38 -16.33 9.13
CA ILE A 357 20.57 -17.05 8.64
C ILE A 357 20.64 -16.96 7.11
N GLN A 358 19.52 -17.20 6.44
CA GLN A 358 19.45 -17.15 4.99
C GLN A 358 19.83 -15.76 4.47
N TYR A 359 19.19 -14.71 4.98
CA TYR A 359 19.35 -13.36 4.46
C TYR A 359 20.68 -12.71 4.87
N ASN A 360 21.17 -13.00 6.08
CA ASN A 360 22.37 -12.35 6.63
C ASN A 360 23.66 -13.15 6.48
N GLU A 361 23.61 -14.48 6.29
CA GLU A 361 24.81 -15.32 6.22
C GLU A 361 24.93 -16.04 4.87
N ILE A 362 23.92 -16.82 4.49
CA ILE A 362 23.95 -17.65 3.28
C ILE A 362 23.99 -16.79 2.03
N LEU A 363 23.04 -15.86 1.93
CA LEU A 363 22.86 -15.05 0.73
C LEU A 363 24.09 -14.20 0.41
N PRO A 364 24.68 -13.41 1.35
CA PRO A 364 25.92 -12.68 1.09
C PRO A 364 27.07 -13.57 0.62
N THR A 365 27.16 -14.79 1.13
CA THR A 365 28.19 -15.76 0.74
C THR A 365 28.02 -16.23 -0.70
N LEU A 366 26.78 -16.46 -1.15
CA LEU A 366 26.48 -16.90 -2.52
C LEU A 366 26.74 -15.84 -3.58
N ILE A 367 26.48 -14.57 -3.25
CA ILE A 367 26.58 -13.46 -4.20
C ILE A 367 27.89 -12.69 -4.12
N GLY A 368 28.72 -12.93 -3.10
CA GLY A 368 30.01 -12.28 -2.90
C GLY A 368 29.92 -10.78 -2.53
N VAL A 369 28.73 -10.31 -2.15
CA VAL A 369 28.45 -8.94 -1.70
C VAL A 369 27.57 -8.96 -0.47
N GLU A 370 27.81 -8.04 0.47
CA GLU A 370 27.11 -8.03 1.77
C GLU A 370 25.60 -7.69 1.66
N THR A 371 25.14 -7.19 0.51
CA THR A 371 23.73 -6.94 0.18
C THR A 371 23.46 -7.34 -1.28
N PRO A 372 22.31 -7.95 -1.60
CA PRO A 372 21.94 -8.22 -3.00
C PRO A 372 21.85 -6.92 -3.79
N ARG A 373 22.53 -6.89 -4.93
CA ARG A 373 22.55 -5.80 -5.91
C ARG A 373 22.16 -6.38 -7.26
N LEU A 374 21.46 -5.60 -8.09
CA LEU A 374 21.17 -6.00 -9.47
C LEU A 374 22.51 -6.21 -10.19
N LYS A 375 22.62 -7.30 -10.95
CA LYS A 375 23.54 -7.35 -12.09
C LYS A 375 22.88 -6.60 -13.25
N PRO A 376 23.59 -5.68 -13.94
CA PRO A 376 23.01 -4.95 -15.06
C PRO A 376 22.80 -5.90 -16.23
N ASP A 377 21.59 -6.44 -16.37
CA ASP A 377 21.23 -7.19 -17.57
C ASP A 377 20.57 -6.27 -18.60
N TYR A 378 21.30 -6.05 -19.68
CA TYR A 378 20.89 -5.34 -20.87
C TYR A 378 20.27 -6.35 -21.82
N ASN A 379 18.95 -6.57 -21.73
CA ASN A 379 18.07 -6.97 -22.84
C ASN A 379 16.77 -7.57 -22.29
N ASN A 380 15.65 -6.84 -22.45
CA ASN A 380 14.41 -7.43 -22.98
C ASN A 380 13.30 -6.37 -23.14
N GLY A 381 12.90 -6.19 -24.41
CA GLY A 381 11.50 -6.31 -24.85
C GLY A 381 10.45 -5.34 -24.31
N SER A 382 9.99 -4.47 -25.22
CA SER A 382 8.82 -3.59 -25.15
C SER A 382 7.46 -4.27 -24.89
N LEU A 383 6.58 -3.60 -24.13
CA LEU A 383 5.11 -3.63 -24.24
C LEU A 383 4.54 -2.25 -23.79
N LEU A 384 3.65 -1.67 -24.60
CA LEU A 384 2.84 -0.44 -24.39
C LEU A 384 1.68 -0.73 -23.38
N GLY A 385 1.07 0.18 -22.60
CA GLY A 385 1.16 1.62 -22.36
C GLY A 385 -0.02 2.05 -21.42
N CYS A 386 -0.05 3.31 -20.97
CA CYS A 386 -1.26 3.99 -20.45
C CYS A 386 -1.12 5.52 -20.68
N PRO A 387 -1.98 6.18 -21.46
CA PRO A 387 -2.08 7.64 -21.50
C PRO A 387 -3.24 8.12 -20.62
N LEU A 388 -2.93 8.81 -19.52
CA LEU A 388 -3.86 9.65 -18.77
C LEU A 388 -3.68 11.09 -19.27
N THR A 389 -4.42 11.48 -20.31
CA THR A 389 -4.51 12.89 -20.71
C THR A 389 -5.68 13.54 -19.97
N PHE A 390 -5.40 14.28 -18.90
CA PHE A 390 -6.28 15.35 -18.43
C PHE A 390 -6.18 16.51 -19.42
N VAL A 391 -7.18 16.66 -20.28
CA VAL A 391 -7.31 17.85 -21.13
C VAL A 391 -7.81 19.00 -20.26
N GLN A 392 -7.07 20.10 -20.30
CA GLN A 392 -7.35 21.38 -19.67
C GLN A 392 -8.85 21.74 -19.65
N GLY A 393 -9.37 21.98 -18.45
CA GLY A 393 -10.40 22.99 -18.19
C GLY A 393 -11.73 22.79 -18.93
N LYS A 394 -12.53 21.81 -18.48
CA LYS A 394 -14.01 21.83 -18.34
C LYS A 394 -14.52 20.39 -18.22
N VAL A 395 -14.23 19.73 -17.10
CA VAL A 395 -14.83 18.44 -16.76
C VAL A 395 -15.36 18.56 -15.33
N ASN A 396 -16.57 18.07 -15.11
CA ASN A 396 -17.19 18.00 -13.79
C ASN A 396 -16.23 17.26 -12.82
N PRO A 397 -15.78 17.88 -11.71
CA PRO A 397 -14.63 17.42 -10.90
C PRO A 397 -14.86 16.13 -10.09
N HIS A 398 -15.80 15.28 -10.49
CA HIS A 398 -16.29 14.17 -9.67
C HIS A 398 -16.15 12.77 -10.30
N HIS A 399 -15.65 12.64 -11.54
CA HIS A 399 -15.62 11.36 -12.25
C HIS A 399 -14.29 11.13 -13.00
N CYS A 400 -13.65 9.97 -12.80
CA CYS A 400 -12.47 9.52 -13.58
C CYS A 400 -12.82 8.21 -14.33
N TYR A 401 -12.32 8.03 -15.56
CA TYR A 401 -12.64 6.85 -16.38
C TYR A 401 -11.39 6.08 -16.83
N SER A 402 -11.48 4.76 -16.90
CA SER A 402 -10.46 3.89 -17.54
C SER A 402 -11.13 2.90 -18.50
N ILE A 403 -10.58 2.76 -19.71
CA ILE A 403 -11.11 1.86 -20.75
C ILE A 403 -10.23 0.62 -20.81
N PHE A 404 -10.86 -0.54 -20.70
CA PHE A 404 -10.23 -1.84 -20.79
C PHE A 404 -10.60 -2.49 -22.12
N ASN A 405 -9.61 -2.63 -23.00
CA ASN A 405 -9.77 -3.31 -24.29
C ASN A 405 -9.84 -4.83 -24.16
N THR A 406 -9.52 -5.38 -22.98
CA THR A 406 -9.69 -6.79 -22.67
C THR A 406 -11.18 -7.13 -22.62
N SER A 407 -11.61 -8.11 -23.40
CA SER A 407 -13.00 -8.55 -23.41
C SER A 407 -13.29 -9.45 -22.21
N MET A 408 -14.29 -9.09 -21.42
CA MET A 408 -14.75 -9.85 -20.25
C MET A 408 -16.27 -9.89 -20.21
N THR A 409 -16.87 -10.86 -19.52
CA THR A 409 -18.32 -10.83 -19.27
C THR A 409 -18.66 -9.61 -18.39
N LYS A 410 -19.89 -9.10 -18.43
CA LYS A 410 -20.25 -7.93 -17.58
C LYS A 410 -20.01 -8.21 -16.09
N PRO A 411 -20.36 -9.38 -15.51
CA PRO A 411 -20.06 -9.68 -14.11
C PRO A 411 -18.57 -9.60 -13.79
N ASP A 412 -17.71 -10.17 -14.65
CA ASP A 412 -16.25 -10.12 -14.46
C ASP A 412 -15.71 -8.69 -14.63
N ALA A 413 -16.22 -7.94 -15.60
CA ALA A 413 -15.87 -6.53 -15.79
C ALA A 413 -16.28 -5.67 -14.59
N ASN A 414 -17.45 -5.93 -14.00
CA ASN A 414 -17.93 -5.18 -12.84
C ASN A 414 -17.09 -5.50 -11.59
N TYR A 415 -16.76 -6.77 -11.38
CA TYR A 415 -15.82 -7.22 -10.35
C TYR A 415 -14.44 -6.58 -10.56
N TYR A 416 -13.93 -6.61 -11.79
CA TYR A 416 -12.65 -6.02 -12.15
C TYR A 416 -12.62 -4.51 -11.88
N CYS A 417 -13.66 -3.76 -12.28
CA CYS A 417 -13.76 -2.34 -11.99
C CYS A 417 -13.74 -2.06 -10.48
N ALA A 418 -14.44 -2.86 -9.68
CA ALA A 418 -14.46 -2.68 -8.22
C ALA A 418 -13.08 -2.89 -7.58
N GLN A 419 -12.22 -3.73 -8.16
CA GLN A 419 -10.89 -4.05 -7.62
C GLN A 419 -9.76 -3.16 -8.18
N PHE A 420 -9.94 -2.59 -9.37
CA PHE A 420 -8.85 -1.93 -10.12
C PHE A 420 -8.32 -0.64 -9.48
N PHE A 421 -9.19 0.13 -8.84
CA PHE A 421 -8.75 1.21 -7.96
C PHE A 421 -9.16 0.83 -6.55
N THR A 422 -8.20 0.71 -5.64
CA THR A 422 -8.34 0.28 -4.23
C THR A 422 -9.25 1.15 -3.35
N SER A 423 -10.13 1.96 -3.95
CA SER A 423 -11.24 2.66 -3.33
C SER A 423 -12.54 1.95 -3.68
N SER A 424 -13.40 1.73 -2.68
CA SER A 424 -14.76 1.16 -2.76
C SER A 424 -15.77 1.96 -3.63
N ARG A 425 -15.29 2.80 -4.54
CA ARG A 425 -16.06 3.79 -5.30
C ARG A 425 -15.82 3.73 -6.80
N THR A 426 -15.28 2.60 -7.28
CA THR A 426 -15.13 2.32 -8.71
C THR A 426 -16.18 1.31 -9.17
N THR A 427 -16.93 1.66 -10.20
CA THR A 427 -17.93 0.78 -10.80
C THR A 427 -17.73 0.69 -12.31
N LEU A 428 -18.38 -0.27 -12.96
CA LEU A 428 -18.57 -0.19 -14.39
C LEU A 428 -19.27 1.14 -14.75
N LYS A 429 -18.84 1.79 -15.83
CA LYS A 429 -19.28 3.13 -16.22
C LYS A 429 -20.79 3.24 -16.29
N ASN A 430 -21.36 4.17 -15.53
CA ASN A 430 -22.75 4.60 -15.68
C ASN A 430 -22.81 5.92 -16.47
N ILE A 431 -23.84 6.16 -17.28
CA ILE A 431 -24.04 7.44 -17.98
C ILE A 431 -25.15 8.20 -17.27
N ASP A 432 -24.79 9.24 -16.52
CA ASP A 432 -25.67 9.97 -15.60
C ASP A 432 -26.38 11.17 -16.23
N ASN A 433 -25.94 11.65 -17.41
CA ASN A 433 -26.62 12.72 -18.14
C ASN A 433 -26.14 12.84 -19.60
N ALA A 434 -26.84 13.65 -20.40
CA ALA A 434 -26.52 13.89 -21.80
C ALA A 434 -25.15 14.56 -22.03
N PHE A 435 -24.67 15.37 -21.09
CA PHE A 435 -23.36 16.02 -21.17
C PHE A 435 -22.24 14.96 -21.06
N GLU A 436 -22.33 14.10 -20.05
CA GLU A 436 -21.40 13.00 -19.84
C GLU A 436 -21.41 11.98 -20.99
N ASN A 437 -22.59 11.69 -21.56
CA ASN A 437 -22.69 10.89 -22.77
C ASN A 437 -21.91 11.53 -23.94
N SER A 438 -22.00 12.85 -24.12
CA SER A 438 -21.29 13.55 -25.20
C SER A 438 -19.78 13.55 -25.00
N GLU A 439 -19.32 13.71 -23.76
CA GLU A 439 -17.89 13.68 -23.41
C GLU A 439 -17.30 12.28 -23.58
N LEU A 440 -18.01 11.25 -23.15
CA LEU A 440 -17.62 9.85 -23.34
C LEU A 440 -17.48 9.53 -24.83
N LEU A 441 -18.42 9.99 -25.67
CA LEU A 441 -18.37 9.77 -27.11
C LEU A 441 -17.23 10.54 -27.80
N ASN A 442 -16.98 11.77 -27.38
CA ASN A 442 -15.82 12.54 -27.83
C ASN A 442 -14.51 11.82 -27.48
N TYR A 443 -14.41 11.27 -26.28
CA TYR A 443 -13.24 10.51 -25.82
C TYR A 443 -13.05 9.20 -26.60
N LEU A 444 -14.11 8.41 -26.77
CA LEU A 444 -14.08 7.18 -27.57
C LEU A 444 -13.75 7.44 -29.05
N GLY A 445 -14.17 8.58 -29.60
CA GLY A 445 -13.92 8.98 -30.99
C GLY A 445 -12.53 9.57 -31.25
N SER A 446 -11.89 10.17 -30.24
CA SER A 446 -10.61 10.89 -30.39
C SER A 446 -9.38 10.09 -29.94
N ASN A 447 -9.52 9.12 -29.03
CA ASN A 447 -8.41 8.35 -28.48
C ASN A 447 -8.12 7.06 -29.30
N ALA A 448 -6.87 6.88 -29.74
CA ALA A 448 -6.45 5.75 -30.58
C ALA A 448 -6.60 4.37 -29.91
N LEU A 449 -6.46 4.30 -28.58
CA LEU A 449 -6.67 3.08 -27.78
C LEU A 449 -8.15 2.84 -27.49
N ALA A 450 -8.95 3.90 -27.39
CA ALA A 450 -10.40 3.76 -27.20
C ALA A 450 -11.09 3.25 -28.48
N LYS A 451 -10.55 3.58 -29.66
CA LYS A 451 -11.05 3.10 -30.96
C LYS A 451 -10.98 1.59 -31.15
N THR A 452 -10.17 0.86 -30.38
CA THR A 452 -10.11 -0.60 -30.45
C THR A 452 -11.23 -1.26 -29.62
N CYS A 453 -11.91 -0.52 -28.74
CA CYS A 453 -13.07 -0.98 -27.99
C CYS A 453 -14.35 -0.62 -28.75
N ASN A 454 -14.86 -1.55 -29.55
CA ASN A 454 -15.99 -1.30 -30.45
C ASN A 454 -17.36 -1.26 -29.77
N LYS A 455 -17.53 -1.93 -28.61
CA LYS A 455 -18.82 -2.04 -27.91
C LYS A 455 -18.64 -2.08 -26.38
N PRO A 456 -18.16 -1.01 -25.74
CA PRO A 456 -17.94 -1.04 -24.31
C PRO A 456 -19.23 -1.28 -23.53
N TYR A 457 -19.15 -2.13 -22.51
CA TYR A 457 -20.19 -2.26 -21.50
C TYR A 457 -20.41 -0.96 -20.74
N ILE A 458 -21.69 -0.69 -20.44
CA ILE A 458 -22.16 0.40 -19.57
C ILE A 458 -23.17 -0.15 -18.54
N GLY A 459 -23.14 0.36 -17.30
CA GLY A 459 -23.84 -0.11 -16.08
C GLY A 459 -25.37 -0.02 -15.97
N LEU A 460 -26.17 -0.57 -16.91
CA LEU A 460 -27.64 -0.65 -16.75
C LEU A 460 -28.00 -1.91 -15.97
N ASN A 461 -28.81 -1.79 -14.91
CA ASN A 461 -29.31 -2.94 -14.14
C ASN A 461 -30.86 -3.01 -14.16
N LYS A 462 -31.39 -4.22 -13.99
CA LYS A 462 -32.84 -4.46 -13.92
C LYS A 462 -33.32 -4.32 -12.48
N HIS A 463 -34.28 -3.43 -12.23
CA HIS A 463 -34.87 -3.22 -10.90
C HIS A 463 -36.41 -3.33 -10.99
N GLY A 464 -36.96 -4.46 -10.55
CA GLY A 464 -38.40 -4.73 -10.62
C GLY A 464 -38.92 -4.81 -12.06
N ALA A 465 -40.01 -4.08 -12.36
CA ALA A 465 -40.61 -4.02 -13.70
C ALA A 465 -39.93 -2.99 -14.65
N GLY A 466 -38.87 -2.32 -14.19
CA GLY A 466 -38.17 -1.29 -14.93
C GLY A 466 -36.65 -1.48 -14.96
N TRP A 467 -35.98 -0.60 -15.69
CA TRP A 467 -34.53 -0.54 -15.81
C TRP A 467 -34.03 0.68 -15.06
N ARG A 468 -32.99 0.52 -14.25
CA ARG A 468 -32.32 1.62 -13.55
C ARG A 468 -30.82 1.41 -13.64
N TRP A 469 -30.09 2.47 -13.93
CA TRP A 469 -28.65 2.47 -13.71
C TRP A 469 -28.38 2.67 -12.22
N ASP A 470 -27.26 2.16 -11.73
CA ASP A 470 -26.89 2.33 -10.32
C ASP A 470 -26.74 3.84 -10.01
N ASN A 471 -27.62 4.36 -9.15
CA ASN A 471 -27.58 5.71 -8.60
C ASN A 471 -27.90 6.92 -9.52
N SER A 472 -28.71 6.80 -10.59
CA SER A 472 -29.13 7.96 -11.42
C SER A 472 -30.66 8.15 -11.57
N ASN A 473 -31.08 9.41 -11.77
CA ASN A 473 -32.50 9.85 -11.91
C ASN A 473 -32.85 10.34 -13.34
N GLY A 474 -31.95 10.17 -14.32
CA GLY A 474 -32.13 10.73 -15.66
C GLY A 474 -33.04 9.91 -16.59
N ASN A 475 -33.66 10.59 -17.55
CA ASN A 475 -34.36 9.97 -18.69
C ASN A 475 -33.46 10.01 -19.93
N TYR A 476 -33.39 8.93 -20.70
CA TYR A 476 -32.43 8.82 -21.79
C TYR A 476 -33.04 8.26 -23.08
N THR A 477 -32.77 8.96 -24.18
CA THR A 477 -33.49 8.84 -25.45
C THR A 477 -32.60 8.37 -26.61
N ASN A 478 -31.34 8.00 -26.37
CA ASN A 478 -30.34 7.72 -27.43
C ASN A 478 -30.22 6.23 -27.83
N TRP A 479 -31.31 5.48 -27.71
CA TRP A 479 -31.36 4.06 -28.09
C TRP A 479 -31.27 3.85 -29.60
N ASP A 480 -30.61 2.78 -30.02
CA ASP A 480 -30.70 2.36 -31.41
C ASP A 480 -32.06 1.70 -31.69
N THR A 481 -32.97 2.46 -32.29
CA THR A 481 -34.31 1.98 -32.68
C THR A 481 -34.28 0.74 -33.57
N ASN A 482 -33.17 0.47 -34.25
CA ASN A 482 -32.98 -0.71 -35.11
C ASN A 482 -32.41 -1.93 -34.36
N ALA A 483 -31.87 -1.75 -33.15
CA ALA A 483 -31.28 -2.81 -32.32
C ALA A 483 -32.22 -3.28 -31.18
N GLY A 484 -33.46 -2.78 -31.17
CA GLY A 484 -34.48 -3.10 -30.18
C GLY A 484 -34.46 -2.17 -28.95
N TYR A 485 -35.61 -2.01 -28.32
CA TYR A 485 -35.77 -1.31 -27.04
C TYR A 485 -35.20 -2.15 -25.87
N PRO A 486 -34.87 -1.56 -24.71
CA PRO A 486 -34.43 -2.30 -23.53
C PRO A 486 -35.37 -3.49 -23.24
N THR A 487 -34.83 -4.70 -23.34
CA THR A 487 -35.60 -5.95 -23.33
C THR A 487 -35.70 -6.49 -21.92
N SER A 488 -36.89 -6.91 -21.48
CA SER A 488 -37.11 -7.58 -20.19
C SER A 488 -36.41 -8.94 -20.03
N ASP A 489 -35.75 -9.44 -21.08
CA ASP A 489 -35.02 -10.70 -21.10
C ASP A 489 -33.84 -10.69 -20.11
N PRO A 490 -33.84 -11.57 -19.09
CA PRO A 490 -32.75 -11.66 -18.13
C PRO A 490 -31.40 -12.03 -18.77
N ASN A 491 -31.39 -12.64 -19.96
CA ASN A 491 -30.15 -12.94 -20.68
C ASN A 491 -29.59 -11.71 -21.42
N ALA A 492 -30.39 -10.67 -21.65
CA ALA A 492 -29.99 -9.42 -22.31
C ALA A 492 -29.96 -8.24 -21.31
N ALA A 493 -29.65 -8.52 -20.04
CA ALA A 493 -29.65 -7.55 -18.94
C ALA A 493 -28.45 -6.58 -18.95
N CYS A 494 -27.78 -6.42 -20.09
CA CYS A 494 -26.57 -5.65 -20.26
C CYS A 494 -26.70 -4.70 -21.46
N VAL A 495 -26.02 -3.55 -21.37
CA VAL A 495 -26.07 -2.52 -22.41
C VAL A 495 -24.65 -2.19 -22.84
N VAL A 496 -24.48 -2.06 -24.14
CA VAL A 496 -23.25 -1.56 -24.76
C VAL A 496 -23.55 -0.27 -25.50
N ILE A 497 -22.55 0.61 -25.59
CA ILE A 497 -22.61 1.80 -26.45
C ILE A 497 -21.84 1.52 -27.74
N ASN A 498 -22.39 1.95 -28.88
CA ASN A 498 -21.65 1.95 -30.13
C ASN A 498 -20.91 3.30 -30.28
N PRO A 499 -19.57 3.33 -30.21
CA PRO A 499 -18.80 4.57 -30.28
C PRO A 499 -18.96 5.32 -31.60
N SER A 500 -19.28 4.63 -32.70
CA SER A 500 -19.35 5.24 -34.04
C SER A 500 -20.57 6.13 -34.25
N ASN A 501 -21.65 5.88 -33.51
CA ASN A 501 -22.92 6.62 -33.66
C ASN A 501 -23.53 7.04 -32.31
N GLY A 502 -22.90 6.67 -31.20
CA GLY A 502 -23.32 6.98 -29.83
C GLY A 502 -24.62 6.31 -29.38
N LYS A 503 -25.15 5.38 -30.18
CA LYS A 503 -26.41 4.72 -29.87
C LYS A 503 -26.22 3.53 -28.94
N TRP A 504 -27.20 3.31 -28.09
CA TRP A 504 -27.19 2.21 -27.11
C TRP A 504 -27.88 0.97 -27.65
N GLN A 505 -27.34 -0.20 -27.33
CA GLN A 505 -27.83 -1.49 -27.81
C GLN A 505 -27.86 -2.51 -26.68
N ASN A 506 -28.87 -3.40 -26.70
CA ASN A 506 -28.93 -4.52 -25.76
C ASN A 506 -27.84 -5.54 -26.09
N GLN A 507 -27.27 -6.14 -25.05
CA GLN A 507 -26.26 -7.17 -25.18
C GLN A 507 -26.49 -8.29 -24.16
N ASN A 508 -26.13 -9.51 -24.54
CA ASN A 508 -26.12 -10.61 -23.58
C ASN A 508 -24.93 -10.47 -22.64
N CYS A 509 -25.20 -10.47 -21.34
CA CYS A 509 -24.21 -10.25 -20.27
C CYS A 509 -23.05 -11.23 -20.24
N ASN A 510 -23.25 -12.42 -20.81
CA ASN A 510 -22.26 -13.48 -20.88
C ASN A 510 -21.34 -13.36 -22.10
N ILE A 511 -21.63 -12.43 -23.03
CA ILE A 511 -20.73 -12.16 -24.14
C ILE A 511 -19.56 -11.34 -23.62
N SER A 512 -18.34 -11.75 -23.91
CA SER A 512 -17.18 -10.96 -23.51
C SER A 512 -17.05 -9.73 -24.40
N GLU A 513 -17.09 -8.55 -23.80
CA GLU A 513 -16.92 -7.26 -24.48
C GLU A 513 -15.90 -6.42 -23.71
N CYS A 514 -15.33 -5.42 -24.37
CA CYS A 514 -14.53 -4.41 -23.68
C CYS A 514 -15.41 -3.60 -22.71
N PHE A 515 -14.81 -2.89 -21.77
CA PHE A 515 -15.56 -2.21 -20.71
C PHE A 515 -14.88 -0.94 -20.22
N ILE A 516 -15.64 -0.09 -19.54
CA ILE A 516 -15.18 1.19 -19.00
C ILE A 516 -15.42 1.18 -17.50
N CYS A 517 -14.40 1.45 -16.70
CA CYS A 517 -14.55 1.67 -15.27
C CYS A 517 -14.63 3.15 -14.97
N GLU A 518 -15.44 3.51 -13.99
CA GLU A 518 -15.68 4.86 -13.51
C GLU A 518 -15.39 4.94 -12.02
N MET A 519 -14.63 5.95 -11.60
CA MET A 519 -14.43 6.31 -10.21
C MET A 519 -15.26 7.56 -9.89
N VAL A 520 -16.12 7.48 -8.87
CA VAL A 520 -16.99 8.60 -8.46
C VAL A 520 -16.52 9.20 -7.13
N PHE A 521 -16.19 10.49 -7.13
CA PHE A 521 -15.98 11.27 -5.92
C PHE A 521 -17.31 11.86 -5.44
N LYS A 522 -18.02 11.15 -4.54
CA LYS A 522 -19.09 11.77 -3.76
C LYS A 522 -18.52 12.36 -2.46
N PRO A 523 -18.66 13.67 -2.21
CA PRO A 523 -18.50 14.19 -0.87
C PRO A 523 -19.55 13.51 0.02
N GLY A 524 -19.10 12.91 1.12
CA GLY A 524 -20.00 12.35 2.13
C GLY A 524 -20.88 13.47 2.69
N VAL A 525 -22.17 13.40 2.42
CA VAL A 525 -23.18 14.16 3.14
C VAL A 525 -23.99 13.17 3.97
N SER A 526 -23.75 13.16 5.27
CA SER A 526 -24.84 13.09 6.23
C SER A 526 -24.78 14.35 7.08
N GLN A 527 -25.60 15.34 6.70
CA GLN A 527 -25.92 16.44 7.61
C GLN A 527 -26.88 15.90 8.66
N ASN A 528 -26.36 15.63 9.85
CA ASN A 528 -27.15 15.78 11.07
C ASN A 528 -26.44 16.83 11.93
N THR A 529 -27.20 17.89 12.23
CA THR A 529 -26.93 19.01 13.17
C THR A 529 -25.50 19.09 13.72
N GLN A 530 -24.66 19.91 13.09
CA GLN A 530 -23.30 20.18 13.54
C GLN A 530 -23.30 20.81 14.96
N PRO A 531 -22.56 20.23 15.92
CA PRO A 531 -22.12 20.95 17.10
C PRO A 531 -21.25 22.16 16.72
N ALA A 532 -21.01 23.07 17.65
CA ALA A 532 -20.13 24.22 17.42
C ALA A 532 -18.72 23.76 16.97
N PRO A 533 -18.08 24.45 16.01
CA PRO A 533 -16.75 24.09 15.53
C PRO A 533 -15.73 24.16 16.66
N VAL A 534 -14.87 23.15 16.77
CA VAL A 534 -13.75 23.14 17.73
C VAL A 534 -12.64 23.98 17.14
N THR A 535 -12.21 25.03 17.85
CA THR A 535 -11.15 25.92 17.37
C THR A 535 -9.95 25.87 18.31
N VAL A 536 -8.79 25.51 17.76
CA VAL A 536 -7.50 25.55 18.46
C VAL A 536 -6.70 26.74 17.92
N THR A 537 -6.12 27.54 18.81
CA THR A 537 -5.23 28.64 18.43
C THR A 537 -3.78 28.19 18.55
N THR A 538 -3.04 28.23 17.46
CA THR A 538 -1.61 27.89 17.36
C THR A 538 -0.78 29.16 17.17
N SER A 539 0.54 29.08 17.34
CA SER A 539 1.41 30.25 17.04
C SER A 539 1.35 30.65 15.56
N ARG A 540 0.96 29.71 14.70
CA ARG A 540 0.83 29.85 13.25
C ARG A 540 -0.56 30.28 12.80
N GLY A 541 -1.53 30.38 13.72
CA GLY A 541 -2.90 30.83 13.50
C GLY A 541 -3.96 29.84 13.99
N LYS A 542 -5.24 30.10 13.65
CA LYS A 542 -6.35 29.23 14.08
C LYS A 542 -6.45 27.97 13.22
N VAL A 543 -6.71 26.84 13.87
CA VAL A 543 -7.06 25.55 13.25
C VAL A 543 -8.49 25.21 13.68
N ILE A 544 -9.34 24.90 12.71
CA ILE A 544 -10.77 24.64 12.93
C ILE A 544 -11.03 23.17 12.63
N GLY A 545 -11.66 22.50 13.57
CA GLY A 545 -12.07 21.10 13.50
C GLY A 545 -13.53 20.92 13.91
N TYR A 546 -13.92 19.67 14.12
CA TYR A 546 -15.27 19.28 14.51
C TYR A 546 -15.26 18.18 15.58
N HIS A 547 -16.31 18.14 16.39
CA HIS A 547 -16.51 17.09 17.38
C HIS A 547 -17.16 15.86 16.75
N PHE A 548 -16.62 14.67 17.04
CA PHE A 548 -17.10 13.40 16.52
C PHE A 548 -17.47 12.45 17.66
N ASP A 549 -18.77 12.14 17.80
CA ASP A 549 -19.34 11.28 18.85
C ASP A 549 -20.03 10.05 18.24
N GLN A 550 -19.67 8.86 18.71
CA GLN A 550 -20.30 7.58 18.35
C GLN A 550 -20.90 6.86 19.57
N GLY A 551 -21.16 7.57 20.66
CA GLY A 551 -21.75 7.03 21.89
C GLY A 551 -20.77 6.21 22.74
N ASN A 552 -21.26 5.58 23.81
CA ASN A 552 -20.40 4.91 24.82
C ASN A 552 -20.60 3.38 24.85
N ASP A 553 -21.24 2.79 23.83
CA ASP A 553 -21.51 1.36 23.80
C ASP A 553 -20.25 0.59 23.41
N THR A 554 -19.56 0.04 24.42
CA THR A 554 -18.33 -0.73 24.25
C THR A 554 -18.51 -2.05 23.48
N LYS A 555 -19.76 -2.41 23.13
CA LYS A 555 -20.08 -3.57 22.28
C LYS A 555 -20.14 -3.23 20.80
N GLN A 556 -20.24 -1.95 20.44
CA GLN A 556 -20.20 -1.53 19.05
C GLN A 556 -18.76 -1.52 18.53
N LEU A 557 -18.60 -1.77 17.23
CA LEU A 557 -17.28 -1.75 16.61
C LEU A 557 -16.62 -0.37 16.74
N PHE A 558 -17.44 0.69 16.71
CA PHE A 558 -16.99 2.05 16.88
C PHE A 558 -17.78 2.75 18.00
N TYR A 559 -17.08 3.28 19.00
CA TYR A 559 -17.65 4.07 20.10
C TYR A 559 -16.63 5.12 20.61
N GLY A 560 -17.09 6.10 21.38
CA GLY A 560 -16.31 7.16 22.02
C GLY A 560 -16.44 8.54 21.38
N GLN A 561 -15.66 9.50 21.88
CA GLN A 561 -15.66 10.90 21.43
C GLN A 561 -14.25 11.35 21.04
N ALA A 562 -14.13 12.14 19.98
CA ALA A 562 -12.86 12.74 19.55
C ALA A 562 -13.09 14.09 18.85
N ASP A 563 -12.12 14.99 18.96
CA ASP A 563 -12.05 16.19 18.14
C ASP A 563 -11.17 15.93 16.92
N ILE A 564 -11.67 16.24 15.72
CA ILE A 564 -10.99 15.96 14.45
C ILE A 564 -10.65 17.28 13.76
N PHE A 565 -9.39 17.42 13.34
CA PHE A 565 -8.87 18.57 12.61
C PHE A 565 -8.34 18.13 11.25
N GLU A 566 -9.02 18.52 10.18
CA GLU A 566 -8.65 18.15 8.80
C GLU A 566 -7.70 19.19 8.21
N GLY A 567 -6.39 18.95 8.39
CA GLY A 567 -5.32 19.75 7.78
C GLY A 567 -4.85 20.94 8.62
N ILE A 568 -3.65 21.44 8.26
CA ILE A 568 -3.06 22.65 8.85
C ILE A 568 -3.26 23.77 7.83
N PRO A 569 -4.10 24.79 8.08
CA PRO A 569 -4.46 25.80 7.09
C PRO A 569 -3.29 26.65 6.56
N TYR A 570 -2.12 26.54 7.19
CA TYR A 570 -0.90 27.27 6.82
C TYR A 570 0.18 26.38 6.17
N ALA A 571 -0.11 25.10 5.94
CA ALA A 571 0.81 24.21 5.23
C ALA A 571 0.77 24.52 3.74
N GLN A 572 1.81 25.18 3.23
CA GLN A 572 1.99 25.30 1.78
C GLN A 572 2.31 23.92 1.19
N PRO A 573 1.93 23.64 -0.07
CA PRO A 573 2.42 22.47 -0.78
C PRO A 573 3.96 22.48 -0.71
N PRO A 574 4.64 21.37 -0.35
CA PRO A 574 6.10 21.33 -0.20
C PRO A 574 6.91 21.45 -1.53
N VAL A 575 6.72 22.52 -2.31
CA VAL A 575 7.40 22.82 -3.58
C VAL A 575 8.70 23.61 -3.36
N GLY A 576 9.66 23.53 -4.29
CA GLY A 576 10.91 24.28 -4.20
C GLY A 576 11.73 23.94 -2.94
N SER A 577 12.18 24.95 -2.20
CA SER A 577 12.94 24.75 -0.94
C SER A 577 12.13 24.09 0.18
N LEU A 578 10.78 24.16 0.13
CA LEU A 578 9.89 23.51 1.08
C LEU A 578 9.81 21.99 0.87
N ARG A 579 10.38 21.47 -0.23
CA ARG A 579 10.44 20.03 -0.53
C ARG A 579 11.24 19.24 0.51
N PHE A 580 12.12 19.94 1.23
CA PHE A 580 13.03 19.37 2.23
C PHE A 580 12.79 19.98 3.64
N SER A 581 11.61 20.56 3.90
CA SER A 581 11.27 21.08 5.24
C SER A 581 10.48 20.04 6.05
N VAL A 582 10.93 19.78 7.28
CA VAL A 582 10.27 18.92 8.30
C VAL A 582 9.00 19.56 8.89
N GLU A 583 8.19 20.21 8.07
CA GLU A 583 7.19 21.16 8.56
C GLU A 583 6.08 20.50 9.36
N ALA A 584 5.69 19.27 9.00
CA ALA A 584 4.71 18.49 9.75
C ALA A 584 5.23 18.12 11.15
N LEU A 585 6.47 17.64 11.25
CA LEU A 585 7.03 17.25 12.55
C LEU A 585 7.46 18.48 13.37
N LYS A 586 7.83 19.61 12.73
CA LYS A 586 8.03 20.91 13.40
C LYS A 586 6.73 21.42 13.98
N PHE A 587 5.65 21.35 13.22
CA PHE A 587 4.33 21.69 13.72
C PHE A 587 3.96 20.84 14.92
N VAL A 588 4.19 19.51 14.88
CA VAL A 588 3.96 18.65 16.05
C VAL A 588 4.82 19.13 17.24
N GLN A 589 6.11 19.36 17.03
CA GLN A 589 7.01 19.78 18.10
C GLN A 589 6.63 21.15 18.72
N GLU A 590 6.18 22.08 17.90
CA GLU A 590 5.88 23.47 18.29
C GLU A 590 4.46 23.63 18.83
N GLU A 591 3.49 22.86 18.32
CA GLU A 591 2.07 23.15 18.48
C GLU A 591 1.26 22.04 19.14
N ILE A 592 1.76 20.81 19.26
CA ILE A 592 0.93 19.68 19.72
C ILE A 592 0.38 19.88 21.14
N SER A 593 1.04 20.70 21.98
CA SER A 593 0.54 21.10 23.30
C SER A 593 -0.78 21.86 23.22
N ASN A 594 -1.01 22.62 22.15
CA ASN A 594 -2.28 23.32 21.90
C ASN A 594 -3.42 22.36 21.58
N PHE A 595 -3.11 21.12 21.19
CA PHE A 595 -4.04 20.03 20.92
C PHE A 595 -4.09 19.01 22.07
N GLY A 596 -3.49 19.31 23.23
CA GLY A 596 -3.46 18.42 24.40
C GLY A 596 -2.40 17.30 24.34
N GLY A 597 -1.51 17.32 23.35
CA GLY A 597 -0.39 16.39 23.26
C GLY A 597 0.85 16.88 24.01
N ASP A 598 1.84 16.00 24.15
CA ASP A 598 3.11 16.31 24.81
C ASP A 598 4.23 16.36 23.76
N PRO A 599 4.84 17.54 23.48
CA PRO A 599 5.90 17.66 22.49
C PRO A 599 7.20 16.97 22.91
N THR A 600 7.35 16.54 24.17
CA THR A 600 8.49 15.76 24.65
C THR A 600 8.29 14.25 24.52
N ARG A 601 7.10 13.82 24.11
CA ARG A 601 6.72 12.40 23.96
C ARG A 601 6.05 12.15 22.62
N VAL A 602 6.80 12.38 21.55
CA VAL A 602 6.40 12.15 20.17
C VAL A 602 6.91 10.80 19.69
N THR A 603 5.98 9.88 19.42
CA THR A 603 6.23 8.61 18.74
C THR A 603 5.87 8.74 17.27
N ILE A 604 6.79 8.42 16.36
CA ILE A 604 6.47 8.20 14.94
C ILE A 604 6.23 6.71 14.69
N PHE A 605 5.27 6.39 13.85
CA PHE A 605 4.99 5.02 13.46
C PHE A 605 4.51 4.95 12.01
N GLY A 606 4.72 3.82 11.37
CA GLY A 606 4.38 3.63 9.96
C GLY A 606 4.38 2.15 9.60
N GLU A 607 3.65 1.82 8.53
CA GLU A 607 3.58 0.49 7.91
C GLU A 607 4.23 0.49 6.53
N SER A 608 4.86 -0.62 6.15
CA SER A 608 5.48 -0.82 4.83
C SER A 608 6.51 0.27 4.50
N ALA A 609 6.35 0.98 3.38
CA ALA A 609 7.17 2.14 3.04
C ALA A 609 7.12 3.25 4.12
N GLY A 610 6.01 3.39 4.84
CA GLY A 610 5.90 4.27 5.99
C GLY A 610 6.82 3.83 7.14
N ALA A 611 6.94 2.53 7.39
CA ALA A 611 7.92 1.98 8.34
C ALA A 611 9.37 2.20 7.86
N ALA A 612 9.61 2.09 6.55
CA ALA A 612 10.90 2.40 5.96
C ALA A 612 11.28 3.89 6.16
N SER A 613 10.30 4.78 6.02
CA SER A 613 10.41 6.21 6.32
C SER A 613 10.71 6.45 7.81
N VAL A 614 9.98 5.80 8.71
CA VAL A 614 10.26 5.83 10.15
C VAL A 614 11.69 5.40 10.45
N ASN A 615 12.11 4.25 9.91
CA ASN A 615 13.45 3.70 10.09
C ASN A 615 14.53 4.68 9.60
N ALA A 616 14.35 5.28 8.43
CA ALA A 616 15.27 6.28 7.87
C ALA A 616 15.51 7.46 8.82
N HIS A 617 14.46 7.96 9.47
CA HIS A 617 14.61 9.06 10.43
C HIS A 617 15.42 8.68 11.66
N THR A 618 15.49 7.39 12.03
CA THR A 618 16.20 6.95 13.25
C THR A 618 17.72 7.09 13.16
N PHE A 619 18.27 7.19 11.95
CA PHE A 619 19.71 7.26 11.73
C PHE A 619 20.15 8.38 10.78
N SER A 620 19.23 9.17 10.23
CA SER A 620 19.58 10.36 9.46
C SER A 620 20.19 11.45 10.36
N PRO A 621 21.35 12.04 10.01
CA PRO A 621 21.92 13.16 10.76
C PRO A 621 21.00 14.38 10.88
N LEU A 622 20.12 14.61 9.89
CA LEU A 622 19.16 15.72 9.92
C LEU A 622 18.09 15.55 11.01
N SER A 623 17.84 14.32 11.43
CA SER A 623 16.89 14.02 12.51
C SER A 623 17.58 13.96 13.88
N GLN A 624 18.90 13.79 13.95
CA GLN A 624 19.64 13.58 15.21
C GLN A 624 19.72 14.81 16.15
N GLY A 625 19.51 16.02 15.65
CA GLY A 625 19.71 17.27 16.41
C GLY A 625 18.56 17.67 17.35
N ILE A 626 17.54 16.82 17.51
CA ILE A 626 16.20 17.25 17.90
C ILE A 626 15.36 16.16 18.60
N TYR A 627 16.04 15.13 19.10
CA TYR A 627 15.56 14.17 20.11
C TYR A 627 16.70 13.74 21.01
#